data_AF-A0A4Q7S880-F1
#
_entry.id   AF-A0A4Q7S880-F1
#
_cell.length_a   1.000
_cell.length_b   1.000
_cell.length_c   1.000
_cell.angle_alpha   90.00
_cell.angle_beta   90.00
_cell.angle_gamma   90.00
#
_symmetry.space_group_name_H-M   'P 1'
#
loop_
_entity.id
_entity.type
_entity.pdbx_description
1 polymer ?
#
loop_
_entity_poly.entity_id
_entity_poly.type
_entity_poly.pdbx_seq_one_letter_code
_entity_poly.pdbx_strand_id
1 'polypeptide(L)'
;MRNHAFYNRLYFARMCHSGNGPARTCRQTARLAACTRYRMPHPERPQWWACQHGGVRVLDGEAELAILASGDAFVAQPGREYVVQAVLDSIVVRTIALQRCMHDPDAAGMGEFVALEPGEADWGLRLQARGLYWAHCHHGAMCLQWRDDTMPDGPRTILLQPGMSFAPGAGEDFCVDALLPGASLLCCMRLPEPTPSRQPASWHQAA
;
A
#
# COMPACT_ATOMS: atom_id res chain seq x y z
N MET A 1 5.09 -34.75 -7.61
CA MET A 1 4.63 -33.40 -8.00
C MET A 1 3.57 -32.93 -7.03
N ARG A 2 3.92 -32.12 -6.03
CA ARG A 2 3.01 -31.32 -5.18
C ARG A 2 3.86 -30.61 -4.12
N ASN A 3 4.32 -29.39 -4.43
CA ASN A 3 4.87 -28.45 -3.43
C ASN A 3 4.95 -27.00 -3.94
N HIS A 4 3.86 -26.48 -4.54
CA HIS A 4 3.74 -25.05 -4.87
C HIS A 4 2.92 -24.24 -3.85
N ALA A 5 2.41 -24.87 -2.79
CA ALA A 5 1.54 -24.22 -1.79
C ALA A 5 2.29 -23.52 -0.63
N PHE A 6 3.62 -23.69 -0.53
CA PHE A 6 4.41 -23.18 0.60
C PHE A 6 5.04 -21.80 0.38
N TYR A 7 5.32 -21.40 -0.87
CA TYR A 7 6.01 -20.12 -1.13
C TYR A 7 5.10 -18.88 -1.02
N ASN A 8 3.78 -19.02 -1.21
CA ASN A 8 2.84 -17.91 -1.11
C ASN A 8 2.30 -17.64 0.32
N ARG A 9 2.57 -18.53 1.29
CA ARG A 9 2.10 -18.36 2.68
C ARG A 9 3.05 -17.54 3.57
N LEU A 10 4.33 -17.44 3.20
CA LEU A 10 5.36 -16.90 4.11
C LEU A 10 5.52 -15.37 4.05
N TYR A 11 5.09 -14.68 3.00
CA TYR A 11 5.37 -13.24 2.85
C TYR A 11 4.29 -12.29 3.38
N PHE A 12 3.10 -12.81 3.71
CA PHE A 12 2.04 -12.01 4.32
C PHE A 12 2.19 -11.84 5.85
N ALA A 13 3.01 -12.68 6.49
CA ALA A 13 3.12 -12.71 7.96
C ALA A 13 3.96 -11.56 8.54
N ARG A 14 4.84 -10.91 7.77
CA ARG A 14 5.66 -9.80 8.29
C ARG A 14 5.05 -8.40 8.08
N MET A 15 3.87 -8.29 7.46
CA MET A 15 3.12 -7.02 7.43
C MET A 15 2.33 -6.77 8.73
N CYS A 16 2.19 -7.77 9.62
CA CYS A 16 1.42 -7.65 10.85
C CYS A 16 2.18 -8.10 12.12
N HIS A 17 3.48 -8.38 12.07
CA HIS A 17 4.21 -8.83 13.25
C HIS A 17 5.59 -8.19 13.45
N SER A 18 5.67 -7.43 14.54
CA SER A 18 6.80 -7.30 15.48
C SER A 18 7.99 -6.42 15.08
N GLY A 19 7.81 -5.10 15.21
CA GLY A 19 8.84 -4.19 15.70
C GLY A 19 8.16 -3.19 16.63
N ASN A 20 8.78 -2.83 17.76
CA ASN A 20 8.22 -1.92 18.78
C ASN A 20 7.99 -0.46 18.30
N GLY A 21 7.79 -0.23 17.00
CA GLY A 21 7.40 1.05 16.41
C GLY A 21 5.91 1.05 16.02
N PRO A 22 5.26 2.23 15.95
CA PRO A 22 3.85 2.31 15.58
C PRO A 22 3.70 2.00 14.08
N ALA A 23 3.44 0.74 13.72
CA ALA A 23 2.90 0.41 12.41
C ALA A 23 1.45 0.93 12.35
N ARG A 24 1.24 2.10 11.71
CA ARG A 24 -0.02 2.88 11.79
C ARG A 24 -1.11 2.47 10.79
N THR A 25 -0.84 1.53 9.88
CA THR A 25 -1.82 1.06 8.88
C THR A 25 -1.96 -0.45 8.93
N CYS A 26 -3.16 -0.92 9.29
CA CYS A 26 -3.48 -2.34 9.19
C CYS A 26 -4.00 -2.69 7.80
N ARG A 27 -3.66 -3.89 7.36
CA ARG A 27 -4.07 -4.46 6.09
C ARG A 27 -5.17 -5.48 6.35
N GLN A 28 -6.30 -5.36 5.65
CA GLN A 28 -7.30 -6.43 5.62
C GLN A 28 -7.25 -7.12 4.26
N THR A 29 -7.09 -8.44 4.29
CA THR A 29 -7.15 -9.29 3.10
C THR A 29 -8.50 -10.02 3.08
N ALA A 30 -9.20 -9.95 1.96
CA ALA A 30 -10.45 -10.66 1.71
C ALA A 30 -10.29 -11.60 0.51
N ARG A 31 -10.79 -12.83 0.66
CA ARG A 31 -10.98 -13.76 -0.46
C ARG A 31 -12.42 -13.64 -0.94
N LEU A 32 -12.58 -13.35 -2.20
CA LEU A 32 -13.86 -13.12 -2.84
C LEU A 32 -14.09 -14.25 -3.84
N ALA A 33 -15.20 -14.96 -3.68
CA ALA A 33 -15.58 -16.05 -4.59
C ALA A 33 -16.12 -15.46 -5.89
N ALA A 34 -15.78 -16.10 -7.02
CA ALA A 34 -16.26 -15.69 -8.33
C ALA A 34 -17.80 -15.51 -8.37
N CYS A 35 -18.25 -14.60 -9.22
CA CYS A 35 -19.66 -14.27 -9.45
C CYS A 35 -20.43 -13.77 -8.21
N THR A 36 -19.72 -13.43 -7.12
CA THR A 36 -20.33 -12.95 -5.87
C THR A 36 -20.14 -11.44 -5.72
N ARG A 37 -21.17 -10.75 -5.20
CA ARG A 37 -21.14 -9.33 -4.85
C ARG A 37 -20.90 -9.16 -3.35
N TYR A 38 -19.99 -8.28 -2.99
CA TYR A 38 -19.63 -7.96 -1.62
C TYR A 38 -19.84 -6.48 -1.38
N ARG A 39 -20.72 -6.14 -0.42
CA ARG A 39 -20.84 -4.76 0.04
C ARG A 39 -19.59 -4.43 0.86
N MET A 40 -18.89 -3.38 0.45
CA MET A 40 -17.71 -2.93 1.16
C MET A 40 -18.13 -1.97 2.28
N PRO A 41 -17.48 -2.04 3.45
CA PRO A 41 -17.70 -1.05 4.51
C PRO A 41 -17.48 0.37 4.00
N HIS A 42 -18.36 1.28 4.42
CA HIS A 42 -18.30 2.68 4.02
C HIS A 42 -16.95 3.28 4.44
N PRO A 43 -16.15 3.81 3.50
CA PRO A 43 -14.89 4.44 3.85
C PRO A 43 -15.18 5.80 4.51
N GLU A 44 -14.76 5.98 5.76
CA GLU A 44 -14.83 7.29 6.44
C GLU A 44 -13.76 8.27 5.92
N ARG A 45 -12.74 7.74 5.23
CA ARG A 45 -11.61 8.44 4.61
C ARG A 45 -11.19 7.70 3.36
N PRO A 46 -10.39 8.31 2.46
CA PRO A 46 -9.84 7.59 1.31
C PRO A 46 -9.16 6.28 1.73
N GLN A 47 -9.56 5.16 1.13
CA GLN A 47 -8.99 3.84 1.36
C GLN A 47 -8.44 3.25 0.07
N TRP A 48 -7.30 2.61 0.16
CA TRP A 48 -6.66 1.95 -0.98
C TRP A 48 -7.03 0.50 -1.02
N TRP A 49 -7.55 0.06 -2.16
CA TRP A 49 -7.85 -1.34 -2.44
C TRP A 49 -6.93 -1.83 -3.56
N ALA A 50 -6.40 -3.03 -3.44
CA ALA A 50 -5.58 -3.65 -4.46
C ALA A 50 -6.08 -5.07 -4.73
N CYS A 51 -6.24 -5.42 -6.00
CA CYS A 51 -6.52 -6.78 -6.42
C CYS A 51 -5.18 -7.51 -6.58
N GLN A 52 -4.87 -8.44 -5.68
CA GLN A 52 -3.62 -9.18 -5.76
C GLN A 52 -3.72 -10.39 -6.67
N HIS A 53 -4.92 -10.94 -6.81
CA HIS A 53 -5.17 -12.12 -7.62
C HIS A 53 -6.62 -12.11 -8.09
N GLY A 54 -6.86 -12.68 -9.26
CA GLY A 54 -8.18 -12.76 -9.87
C GLY A 54 -8.55 -11.46 -10.59
N GLY A 55 -9.82 -11.08 -10.47
CA GLY A 55 -10.39 -9.94 -11.15
C GLY A 55 -11.70 -9.52 -10.49
N VAL A 56 -11.84 -8.23 -10.19
CA VAL A 56 -13.02 -7.67 -9.55
C VAL A 56 -13.53 -6.44 -10.27
N ARG A 57 -14.84 -6.19 -10.21
CA ARG A 57 -15.47 -4.93 -10.61
C ARG A 57 -15.77 -4.12 -9.36
N VAL A 58 -15.48 -2.83 -9.39
CA VAL A 58 -15.85 -1.88 -8.35
C VAL A 58 -17.05 -1.09 -8.84
N LEU A 59 -18.14 -1.13 -8.07
CA LEU A 59 -19.43 -0.53 -8.41
C LEU A 59 -19.83 0.50 -7.35
N ASP A 60 -20.57 1.52 -7.77
CA ASP A 60 -21.31 2.46 -6.92
C ASP A 60 -22.78 2.45 -7.37
N GLY A 61 -23.64 1.81 -6.57
CA GLY A 61 -24.95 1.33 -7.02
C GLY A 61 -24.81 0.34 -8.19
N GLU A 62 -25.43 0.65 -9.33
CA GLU A 62 -25.30 -0.14 -10.57
C GLU A 62 -24.23 0.41 -11.53
N ALA A 63 -23.61 1.56 -11.22
CA ALA A 63 -22.57 2.14 -12.05
C ALA A 63 -21.23 1.42 -11.83
N GLU A 64 -20.59 0.98 -12.91
CA GLU A 64 -19.21 0.48 -12.85
C GLU A 64 -18.22 1.63 -12.82
N LEU A 65 -17.38 1.65 -11.78
CA LEU A 65 -16.32 2.64 -11.64
C LEU A 65 -14.97 2.13 -12.14
N ALA A 66 -14.71 0.83 -11.96
CA ALA A 66 -13.44 0.21 -12.37
C ALA A 66 -13.56 -1.32 -12.50
N ILE A 67 -12.64 -1.89 -13.26
CA ILE A 67 -12.31 -3.32 -13.25
C ILE A 67 -10.84 -3.44 -12.81
N LEU A 68 -10.57 -4.26 -11.81
CA LEU A 68 -9.24 -4.46 -11.23
C LEU A 68 -8.81 -5.92 -11.45
N ALA A 69 -7.74 -6.13 -12.22
CA ALA A 69 -7.01 -7.38 -12.33
C ALA A 69 -5.87 -7.44 -11.29
N SER A 70 -5.14 -8.57 -11.26
CA SER A 70 -3.97 -8.74 -10.41
C SER A 70 -2.93 -7.63 -10.66
N GLY A 71 -2.59 -6.88 -9.60
CA GLY A 71 -1.68 -5.73 -9.66
C GLY A 71 -2.39 -4.37 -9.67
N ASP A 72 -3.68 -4.34 -10.01
CA ASP A 72 -4.45 -3.09 -10.09
C ASP A 72 -4.87 -2.61 -8.70
N ALA A 73 -5.01 -1.29 -8.59
CA ALA A 73 -5.46 -0.63 -7.37
C ALA A 73 -6.57 0.39 -7.64
N PHE A 74 -7.35 0.66 -6.60
CA PHE A 74 -8.45 1.60 -6.60
C PHE A 74 -8.47 2.40 -5.30
N VAL A 75 -8.79 3.70 -5.41
CA VAL A 75 -8.94 4.59 -4.25
C VAL A 75 -10.42 4.81 -3.97
N ALA A 76 -10.93 4.13 -2.94
CA ALA A 76 -12.28 4.34 -2.47
C ALA A 76 -12.38 5.66 -1.71
N GLN A 77 -13.10 6.62 -2.29
CA GLN A 77 -13.37 7.94 -1.70
C GLN A 77 -14.49 7.87 -0.64
N PRO A 78 -14.42 8.70 0.41
CA PRO A 78 -15.46 8.76 1.44
C PRO A 78 -16.79 9.26 0.89
N GLY A 79 -17.89 8.91 1.56
CA GLY A 79 -19.23 9.37 1.18
C GLY A 79 -19.88 8.59 0.03
N ARG A 80 -19.25 7.51 -0.45
CA ARG A 80 -19.80 6.61 -1.48
C ARG A 80 -20.04 5.20 -0.95
N GLU A 81 -21.05 4.53 -1.49
CA GLU A 81 -21.31 3.13 -1.21
C GLU A 81 -20.71 2.26 -2.30
N TYR A 82 -19.83 1.34 -1.90
CA TYR A 82 -19.14 0.50 -2.88
C TYR A 82 -19.59 -0.95 -2.78
N VAL A 83 -19.79 -1.56 -3.95
CA VAL A 83 -19.94 -3.01 -4.10
C VAL A 83 -18.77 -3.53 -4.92
N VAL A 84 -18.10 -4.56 -4.42
CA VAL A 84 -17.09 -5.29 -5.18
C VAL A 84 -17.72 -6.58 -5.70
N GLN A 85 -17.78 -6.72 -7.02
CA GLN A 85 -18.21 -7.96 -7.66
C GLN A 85 -16.98 -8.73 -8.14
N ALA A 86 -16.75 -9.91 -7.59
CA ALA A 86 -15.70 -10.79 -8.08
C ALA A 86 -16.10 -11.41 -9.42
N VAL A 87 -15.27 -11.22 -10.45
CA VAL A 87 -15.43 -11.86 -11.76
C VAL A 87 -14.75 -13.22 -11.76
N LEU A 88 -13.61 -13.32 -11.06
CA LEU A 88 -12.87 -14.54 -10.79
C LEU A 88 -12.72 -14.71 -9.27
N ASP A 89 -12.26 -15.89 -8.82
CA ASP A 89 -11.82 -16.04 -7.44
C ASP A 89 -10.67 -15.07 -7.17
N SER A 90 -10.92 -14.12 -6.27
CA SER A 90 -10.08 -12.94 -6.14
C SER A 90 -9.57 -12.76 -4.72
N ILE A 91 -8.37 -12.18 -4.63
CA ILE A 91 -7.81 -11.74 -3.36
C ILE A 91 -7.73 -10.22 -3.44
N VAL A 92 -8.60 -9.56 -2.68
CA VAL A 92 -8.59 -8.10 -2.56
C VAL A 92 -8.02 -7.75 -1.20
N VAL A 93 -7.15 -6.75 -1.22
CA VAL A 93 -6.58 -6.17 -0.03
C VAL A 93 -7.07 -4.75 0.08
N ARG A 94 -7.32 -4.30 1.31
CA ARG A 94 -7.53 -2.89 1.59
C ARG A 94 -6.72 -2.39 2.78
N THR A 95 -6.42 -1.11 2.77
CA THR A 95 -5.99 -0.40 3.97
C THR A 95 -7.19 -0.19 4.90
N ILE A 96 -7.00 -0.48 6.18
CA ILE A 96 -7.95 -0.12 7.23
C ILE A 96 -7.27 0.84 8.19
N ALA A 97 -7.97 1.92 8.53
CA ALA A 97 -7.55 2.76 9.64
C ALA A 97 -7.70 1.94 10.93
N LEU A 98 -6.61 1.77 11.68
CA LEU A 98 -6.70 1.18 13.01
C LEU A 98 -7.54 2.09 13.91
N GLN A 99 -8.40 1.51 14.76
CA GLN A 99 -9.23 2.27 15.71
C GLN A 99 -8.43 3.26 16.57
N ARG A 100 -7.17 2.92 16.89
CA ARG A 100 -6.23 3.79 17.61
C ARG A 100 -5.68 4.96 16.78
N CYS A 101 -5.77 4.88 15.46
CA CYS A 101 -5.36 5.90 14.49
C CYS A 101 -6.56 6.71 13.95
N MET A 102 -7.79 6.40 14.36
CA MET A 102 -8.99 7.19 13.95
C MET A 102 -8.90 8.66 14.39
N HIS A 103 -8.16 8.95 15.47
CA HIS A 103 -7.94 10.31 15.96
C HIS A 103 -6.77 11.04 15.26
N ASP A 104 -6.00 10.34 14.41
CA ASP A 104 -4.90 10.92 13.65
C ASP A 104 -5.38 11.16 12.21
N PRO A 105 -5.73 12.40 11.80
CA PRO A 105 -6.20 12.71 10.45
C PRO A 105 -5.20 12.27 9.36
N ASP A 106 -3.91 12.14 9.70
CA ASP A 106 -2.82 11.83 8.75
C ASP A 106 -2.59 10.31 8.56
N ALA A 107 -3.32 9.47 9.27
CA ALA A 107 -3.09 8.01 9.28
C ALA A 107 -3.56 7.26 8.02
N ALA A 108 -4.31 7.90 7.12
CA ALA A 108 -4.77 7.25 5.88
C ALA A 108 -3.64 7.13 4.83
N GLY A 109 -2.61 7.97 4.94
CA GLY A 109 -1.54 8.12 3.95
C GLY A 109 -2.02 8.65 2.59
N MET A 110 -1.08 9.13 1.78
CA MET A 110 -1.31 9.51 0.38
C MET A 110 -0.74 8.42 -0.52
N GLY A 111 -1.54 7.91 -1.45
CA GLY A 111 -1.00 6.95 -2.42
C GLY A 111 -0.50 7.63 -3.68
N GLU A 112 0.57 7.07 -4.23
CA GLU A 112 1.30 7.64 -5.36
C GLU A 112 1.95 6.55 -6.20
N PHE A 113 1.91 6.72 -7.52
CA PHE A 113 2.71 5.90 -8.43
C PHE A 113 4.12 6.46 -8.53
N VAL A 114 5.10 5.61 -8.23
CA VAL A 114 6.52 5.89 -8.39
C VAL A 114 7.04 4.98 -9.48
N ALA A 115 7.56 5.58 -10.56
CA ALA A 115 8.32 4.86 -11.58
C ALA A 115 9.79 4.75 -11.13
N LEU A 116 10.39 3.59 -11.34
CA LEU A 116 11.78 3.30 -10.99
C LEU A 116 12.51 2.89 -12.27
N GLU A 117 13.66 3.50 -12.53
CA GLU A 117 14.50 3.10 -13.65
C GLU A 117 15.70 2.25 -13.18
N PRO A 118 16.14 1.26 -13.98
CA PRO A 118 17.31 0.46 -13.66
C PRO A 118 18.58 1.30 -13.47
N GLY A 119 19.36 0.96 -12.45
CA GLY A 119 20.64 1.63 -12.17
C GLY A 119 20.51 2.96 -11.42
N GLU A 120 19.29 3.42 -11.13
CA GLU A 120 19.10 4.53 -10.20
C GLU A 120 19.31 4.08 -8.76
N ALA A 121 20.30 4.67 -8.09
CA ALA A 121 20.62 4.34 -6.71
C ALA A 121 19.61 4.91 -5.70
N ASP A 122 19.53 4.23 -4.55
CA ASP A 122 18.93 4.71 -3.30
C ASP A 122 17.43 4.96 -3.33
N TRP A 123 16.68 4.25 -4.18
CA TRP A 123 15.21 4.30 -4.15
C TRP A 123 14.63 3.99 -2.77
N GLY A 124 15.20 3.04 -2.03
CA GLY A 124 14.79 2.75 -0.65
C GLY A 124 14.86 3.99 0.26
N LEU A 125 16.01 4.69 0.27
CA LEU A 125 16.20 5.91 1.04
C LEU A 125 15.24 7.03 0.60
N ARG A 126 15.04 7.21 -0.71
CA ARG A 126 14.11 8.20 -1.24
C ARG A 126 12.67 7.92 -0.79
N LEU A 127 12.23 6.66 -0.85
CA LEU A 127 10.90 6.27 -0.40
C LEU A 127 10.75 6.46 1.12
N GLN A 128 11.77 6.12 1.91
CA GLN A 128 11.79 6.35 3.36
C GLN A 128 11.71 7.83 3.72
N ALA A 129 12.50 8.68 3.08
CA ALA A 129 12.51 10.13 3.31
C ALA A 129 11.14 10.77 3.04
N ARG A 130 10.36 10.15 2.14
CA ARG A 130 8.99 10.54 1.81
C ARG A 130 7.94 9.91 2.73
N GLY A 131 8.37 9.15 3.73
CA GLY A 131 7.51 8.54 4.73
C GLY A 131 6.74 7.34 4.22
N LEU A 132 7.35 6.47 3.42
CA LEU A 132 6.73 5.23 2.95
C LEU A 132 6.17 4.40 4.10
N TYR A 133 4.88 4.07 4.03
CA TYR A 133 4.24 3.07 4.89
C TYR A 133 4.27 1.68 4.27
N TRP A 134 3.90 1.59 2.99
CA TRP A 134 3.97 0.34 2.23
C TRP A 134 4.05 0.64 0.75
N ALA A 135 4.58 -0.31 -0.01
CA ALA A 135 4.57 -0.25 -1.47
C ALA A 135 4.06 -1.57 -2.06
N HIS A 136 3.46 -1.47 -3.23
CA HIS A 136 2.96 -2.56 -4.04
C HIS A 136 3.63 -2.50 -5.42
N CYS A 137 4.20 -3.62 -5.85
CA CYS A 137 4.69 -3.76 -7.22
C CYS A 137 3.50 -3.78 -8.17
N HIS A 138 3.30 -2.66 -8.87
CA HIS A 138 2.23 -2.48 -9.85
C HIS A 138 2.65 -3.03 -11.21
N HIS A 139 3.88 -2.72 -11.64
CA HIS A 139 4.41 -3.17 -12.93
C HIS A 139 5.91 -3.46 -12.87
N GLY A 140 6.37 -4.35 -13.74
CA GLY A 140 7.78 -4.70 -13.90
C GLY A 140 8.29 -5.68 -12.83
N ALA A 141 9.61 -5.83 -12.77
CA ALA A 141 10.28 -6.65 -11.78
C ALA A 141 11.32 -5.82 -11.03
N MET A 142 11.34 -5.97 -9.70
CA MET A 142 12.26 -5.24 -8.83
C MET A 142 12.95 -6.21 -7.88
N CYS A 143 14.14 -5.83 -7.42
CA CYS A 143 14.87 -6.49 -6.36
C CYS A 143 14.69 -5.66 -5.08
N LEU A 144 14.10 -6.26 -4.04
CA LEU A 144 14.00 -5.68 -2.70
C LEU A 144 15.03 -6.36 -1.81
N GLN A 145 15.87 -5.57 -1.15
CA GLN A 145 16.87 -6.06 -0.21
C GLN A 145 16.65 -5.42 1.15
N TRP A 146 16.58 -6.22 2.21
CA TRP A 146 16.61 -5.72 3.58
C TRP A 146 18.05 -5.76 4.08
N ARG A 147 18.54 -4.61 4.53
CA ARG A 147 19.86 -4.44 5.12
C ARG A 147 19.66 -4.48 6.64
N ASP A 148 20.16 -5.54 7.25
CA ASP A 148 20.16 -5.71 8.69
C ASP A 148 21.58 -6.10 9.08
N ASP A 149 22.28 -5.17 9.73
CA ASP A 149 23.68 -5.34 10.13
C ASP A 149 23.87 -6.47 11.15
N THR A 150 22.79 -6.99 11.72
CA THR A 150 22.81 -8.10 12.68
C THR A 150 22.65 -9.47 12.02
N MET A 151 22.40 -9.53 10.71
CA MET A 151 22.16 -10.78 10.00
C MET A 151 23.47 -11.43 9.53
N PRO A 152 23.81 -12.64 10.00
CA PRO A 152 25.07 -13.31 9.69
C PRO A 152 25.20 -13.75 8.23
N ASP A 153 24.08 -13.94 7.53
CA ASP A 153 24.03 -14.48 6.16
C ASP A 153 23.95 -13.39 5.07
N GLY A 154 24.11 -12.11 5.45
CA GLY A 154 24.02 -10.97 4.53
C GLY A 154 22.58 -10.52 4.21
N PRO A 155 22.41 -9.60 3.25
CA PRO A 155 21.13 -8.96 2.98
C PRO A 155 20.11 -9.95 2.39
N ARG A 156 18.90 -9.97 2.95
CA ARG A 156 17.79 -10.78 2.39
C ARG A 156 17.27 -10.13 1.14
N THR A 157 17.45 -10.83 0.01
CA THR A 157 16.98 -10.39 -1.31
C THR A 157 15.67 -11.07 -1.69
N ILE A 158 14.71 -10.29 -2.20
CA ILE A 158 13.41 -10.74 -2.68
C ILE A 158 13.17 -10.14 -4.07
N LEU A 159 12.81 -10.98 -5.05
CA LEU A 159 12.33 -10.51 -6.34
C LEU A 159 10.85 -10.13 -6.23
N LEU A 160 10.56 -8.82 -6.25
CA LEU A 160 9.20 -8.29 -6.28
C LEU A 160 8.62 -8.44 -7.68
N GLN A 161 7.53 -9.21 -7.76
CA GLN A 161 6.72 -9.38 -8.96
C GLN A 161 5.43 -8.54 -8.84
N PRO A 162 4.76 -8.21 -9.96
CA PRO A 162 3.47 -7.52 -9.92
C PRO A 162 2.49 -8.23 -9.00
N GLY A 163 1.78 -7.49 -8.16
CA GLY A 163 0.89 -8.04 -7.15
C GLY A 163 1.52 -8.23 -5.75
N MET A 164 2.86 -8.21 -5.66
CA MET A 164 3.56 -8.29 -4.37
C MET A 164 3.58 -6.94 -3.65
N SER A 165 3.56 -6.97 -2.33
CA SER A 165 3.68 -5.79 -1.49
C SER A 165 4.73 -5.98 -0.41
N PHE A 166 5.31 -4.88 0.04
CA PHE A 166 6.15 -4.83 1.23
C PHE A 166 5.80 -3.59 2.06
N ALA A 167 6.09 -3.65 3.36
CA ALA A 167 5.86 -2.56 4.30
C ALA A 167 7.06 -2.49 5.25
N PRO A 168 7.96 -1.51 5.11
CA PRO A 168 9.08 -1.35 6.03
C PRO A 168 8.61 -0.91 7.41
N GLY A 169 9.22 -1.49 8.44
CA GLY A 169 9.15 -1.00 9.80
C GLY A 169 9.89 0.34 9.95
N ALA A 170 9.56 1.07 11.03
CA ALA A 170 10.26 2.30 11.36
C ALA A 170 11.75 2.01 11.64
N GLY A 171 12.64 2.60 10.85
CA GLY A 171 14.09 2.44 11.00
C GLY A 171 14.68 1.18 10.36
N GLU A 172 13.90 0.35 9.66
CA GLU A 172 14.44 -0.76 8.87
C GLU A 172 15.14 -0.21 7.61
N ASP A 173 16.39 -0.61 7.37
CA ASP A 173 17.11 -0.26 6.15
C ASP A 173 16.75 -1.23 5.01
N PHE A 174 16.40 -0.67 3.85
CA PHE A 174 16.07 -1.46 2.67
C PHE A 174 16.46 -0.76 1.38
N CYS A 175 16.77 -1.54 0.35
CA CYS A 175 17.04 -1.08 -1.01
C CYS A 175 16.00 -1.66 -1.97
N VAL A 176 15.62 -0.89 -2.98
CA VAL A 176 14.77 -1.35 -4.07
C VAL A 176 15.45 -0.98 -5.38
N ASP A 177 15.68 -1.97 -6.23
CA ASP A 177 16.30 -1.75 -7.53
C ASP A 177 15.37 -2.27 -8.63
N ALA A 178 15.10 -1.44 -9.63
CA ALA A 178 14.40 -1.88 -10.82
C ALA A 178 15.30 -2.79 -11.66
N LEU A 179 14.78 -3.96 -12.05
CA LEU A 179 15.50 -4.91 -12.89
C LEU A 179 15.26 -4.67 -14.37
N LEU A 180 14.13 -4.05 -14.72
CA LEU A 180 13.71 -3.73 -16.08
C LEU A 180 13.16 -2.29 -16.13
N PRO A 181 13.30 -1.60 -17.28
CA PRO A 181 12.70 -0.28 -17.49
C PRO A 181 11.18 -0.30 -17.30
N GLY A 182 10.61 0.82 -16.85
CA GLY A 182 9.17 0.97 -16.62
C GLY A 182 8.64 0.25 -15.39
N ALA A 183 9.52 -0.25 -14.50
CA ALA A 183 9.09 -0.78 -13.20
C ALA A 183 8.37 0.32 -12.41
N SER A 184 7.27 -0.03 -11.74
CA SER A 184 6.54 0.94 -10.93
C SER A 184 6.01 0.34 -9.64
N LEU A 185 6.12 1.16 -8.60
CA LEU A 185 5.49 0.94 -7.32
C LEU A 185 4.27 1.83 -7.19
N LEU A 186 3.19 1.26 -6.67
CA LEU A 186 2.18 2.04 -6.00
C LEU A 186 2.56 2.12 -4.52
N CYS A 187 2.92 3.31 -4.07
CA CYS A 187 3.36 3.59 -2.72
C CYS A 187 2.25 4.24 -1.91
N CYS A 188 2.15 3.92 -0.63
CA CYS A 188 1.41 4.70 0.35
C CYS A 188 2.40 5.44 1.23
N MET A 189 2.36 6.77 1.19
CA MET A 189 3.25 7.67 1.89
C MET A 189 2.52 8.32 3.06
N ARG A 190 3.27 8.84 4.03
CA ARG A 190 2.74 9.78 5.01
C ARG A 190 2.20 11.03 4.30
N LEU A 191 1.07 11.56 4.78
CA LEU A 191 0.61 12.87 4.33
C LEU A 191 1.65 13.93 4.71
N PRO A 192 1.97 14.89 3.82
CA PRO A 192 2.79 16.02 4.21
C PRO A 192 2.10 16.77 5.35
N GLU A 193 2.84 17.09 6.41
CA GLU A 193 2.29 17.88 7.52
C GLU A 193 1.70 19.18 6.95
N PRO A 194 0.47 19.56 7.35
CA PRO A 194 -0.12 20.81 6.89
C PRO A 194 0.82 21.94 7.30
N THR A 195 1.30 22.70 6.31
CA THR A 195 2.11 23.89 6.57
C THR A 195 1.29 24.79 7.49
N PRO A 196 1.79 25.20 8.67
CA PRO A 196 1.02 26.05 9.57
C PRO A 196 0.64 27.31 8.80
N SER A 197 -0.66 27.50 8.58
CA SER A 197 -1.18 28.69 7.93
C SER A 197 -0.65 29.89 8.69
N ARG A 198 0.19 30.69 8.04
CA ARG A 198 0.66 31.97 8.57
C ARG A 198 -0.60 32.79 8.87
N GLN A 199 -0.99 32.89 10.14
CA GLN A 199 -2.13 33.71 10.54
C GLN A 199 -1.89 35.12 9.99
N PRO A 200 -2.86 35.73 9.26
CA PRO A 200 -2.73 37.11 8.87
C PRO A 200 -2.59 37.94 10.15
N ALA A 201 -1.57 38.79 10.19
CA ALA A 201 -1.31 39.68 11.32
C ALA A 201 -2.59 40.43 11.69
N SER A 202 -3.08 40.21 12.90
CA SER A 202 -4.18 40.97 13.46
C SER A 202 -3.77 42.44 13.50
N TRP A 203 -4.45 43.28 12.72
CA TRP A 203 -4.32 44.73 12.82
C TRP A 203 -4.73 45.17 14.22
N HIS A 204 -3.79 45.67 15.02
CA HIS A 204 -4.09 46.35 16.27
C HIS A 204 -4.94 47.59 15.97
N GLN A 205 -6.16 47.65 16.51
CA GLN A 205 -6.88 48.90 16.67
C GLN A 205 -6.20 49.69 17.78
N ALA A 206 -5.62 50.83 17.42
CA ALA A 206 -5.20 51.85 18.36
C ALA A 206 -6.44 52.56 18.92
N ALA A 207 -6.50 52.67 20.24
CA ALA A 207 -7.25 53.68 20.97
C ALA A 207 -6.30 54.29 22.00
#